data_AF-A0A7X1P9I2-F1
#
_entry.id   AF-A0A7X1P9I2-F1
#
_cell.length_a   1.000
_cell.length_b   1.000
_cell.length_c   1.000
_cell.angle_alpha   90.00
_cell.angle_beta   90.00
_cell.angle_gamma   90.00
#
_symmetry.space_group_name_H-M   'P 1'
#
loop_
_entity.id
_entity.type
_entity.pdbx_description
1 polymer ?
#
loop_
_entity_poly.entity_id
_entity_poly.type
_entity_poly.pdbx_seq_one_letter_code
_entity_poly.pdbx_strand_id
1 'polypeptide(L)'
;MAELTLCQAWANWWDSVPIISSTLWGIQILWLGRIGKVIQFAGAALIVVEIIGVSNINKAGNQLAGMLSSPAITSPGRTAAGRAMRHWQLLLGRARPTPAELREVPAREVFTSPRYVLELALLFIAGYWVWTSLSLLATKVLAVAAVAIVWAFVAPFLSLIVIFFLAALPLLALLLLKTLAWMMSRPRLDWATKVLALLLVVVGFHFDLLAS
;
A
#
# COMPACT_ATOMS: atom_id res chain seq x y z
N MET A 1 5.35 -15.65 -31.16
CA MET A 1 6.26 -16.15 -30.10
C MET A 1 6.19 -17.66 -30.17
N ALA A 2 7.33 -18.35 -30.20
CA ALA A 2 7.33 -19.81 -30.24
C ALA A 2 6.85 -20.35 -28.88
N GLU A 3 5.90 -21.27 -28.90
CA GLU A 3 5.52 -22.03 -27.72
C GLU A 3 6.53 -23.17 -27.52
N LEU A 4 7.19 -23.17 -26.37
CA LEU A 4 8.16 -24.20 -26.01
C LEU A 4 7.51 -25.18 -25.03
N THR A 5 7.81 -26.46 -25.19
CA THR A 5 7.57 -27.44 -24.13
C THR A 5 8.60 -27.26 -23.01
N LEU A 6 8.30 -27.74 -21.80
CA LEU A 6 9.21 -27.62 -20.65
C LEU A 6 10.59 -28.24 -20.94
N CYS A 7 10.62 -29.42 -21.59
CA CYS A 7 11.87 -30.09 -21.96
C CYS A 7 12.68 -29.28 -22.99
N GLN A 8 12.02 -28.67 -23.98
CA GLN A 8 12.69 -27.81 -24.97
C GLN A 8 13.21 -26.54 -24.33
N ALA A 9 12.46 -25.92 -23.42
CA ALA A 9 12.93 -24.75 -22.68
C ALA A 9 14.21 -25.07 -21.90
N TRP A 10 14.27 -26.21 -21.23
CA TRP A 10 15.50 -26.67 -20.53
C TRP A 10 16.66 -26.98 -21.47
N ALA A 11 16.40 -27.67 -22.58
CA ALA A 11 17.44 -27.96 -23.56
C ALA A 11 18.02 -26.66 -24.14
N ASN A 12 17.15 -25.74 -24.56
CA ASN A 12 17.57 -24.45 -25.10
C ASN A 12 18.30 -23.60 -24.06
N TRP A 13 17.88 -23.62 -22.79
CA TRP A 13 18.58 -22.94 -21.70
C TRP A 13 19.99 -23.51 -21.50
N TRP A 14 20.10 -24.84 -21.47
CA TRP A 14 21.39 -25.53 -21.34
C TRP A 14 22.33 -25.22 -22.51
N ASP A 15 21.80 -25.13 -23.72
CA ASP A 15 22.54 -24.78 -24.94
C ASP A 15 22.78 -23.26 -25.08
N SER A 16 22.43 -22.45 -24.07
CA SER A 16 22.57 -20.98 -24.05
C SER A 16 21.83 -20.27 -25.19
N VAL A 17 20.76 -20.86 -25.70
CA VAL A 17 19.86 -20.25 -26.70
C VAL A 17 18.93 -19.26 -25.98
N PRO A 18 18.78 -18.00 -26.44
CA PRO A 18 17.95 -17.03 -25.75
C PRO A 18 16.45 -17.41 -25.82
N ILE A 19 15.90 -17.81 -24.67
CA ILE A 19 14.49 -18.24 -24.54
C ILE A 19 13.57 -17.21 -23.86
N ILE A 20 14.11 -16.09 -23.36
CA ILE A 20 13.37 -15.11 -22.54
C ILE A 20 12.08 -14.59 -23.20
N SER A 21 12.07 -14.45 -24.53
CA SER A 21 10.92 -13.96 -25.32
C SER A 21 9.95 -15.07 -25.77
N SER A 22 10.27 -16.33 -25.49
CA SER A 22 9.40 -17.48 -25.78
C SER A 22 8.33 -17.65 -24.70
N THR A 23 7.30 -18.44 -25.02
CA THR A 23 6.20 -18.73 -24.10
C THR A 23 6.22 -20.19 -23.68
N LEU A 24 6.00 -20.46 -22.39
CA LEU A 24 5.81 -21.77 -21.80
C LEU A 24 4.42 -21.80 -21.16
N TRP A 25 3.56 -22.74 -21.58
CA TRP A 25 2.14 -22.81 -21.18
C TRP A 25 1.37 -21.50 -21.43
N GLY A 26 1.66 -20.82 -22.54
CA GLY A 26 1.06 -19.52 -22.89
C GLY A 26 1.55 -18.33 -22.08
N ILE A 27 2.47 -18.50 -21.13
CA ILE A 27 3.05 -17.42 -20.32
C ILE A 27 4.48 -17.15 -20.79
N GLN A 28 4.87 -15.88 -20.95
CA GLN A 28 6.26 -15.56 -21.30
C GLN A 28 7.23 -16.02 -20.20
N ILE A 29 8.34 -16.63 -20.60
CA ILE A 29 9.34 -17.16 -19.67
C ILE A 29 9.89 -16.07 -18.74
N LEU A 30 10.03 -14.82 -19.22
CA LEU A 30 10.38 -13.67 -18.38
C LEU A 30 9.44 -13.48 -17.17
N TRP A 31 8.13 -13.63 -17.38
CA TRP A 31 7.14 -13.50 -16.31
C TRP A 31 7.19 -14.70 -15.36
N LEU A 32 7.41 -15.91 -15.89
CA LEU A 32 7.62 -17.11 -15.06
C LEU A 32 8.85 -16.94 -14.16
N GLY A 33 9.96 -16.39 -14.65
CA GLY A 33 11.12 -16.08 -13.81
C GLY A 33 10.83 -15.10 -12.68
N ARG A 34 10.05 -14.04 -12.94
CA ARG A 34 9.61 -13.10 -11.89
C ARG A 34 8.74 -13.77 -10.84
N ILE A 35 7.81 -14.64 -11.27
CA ILE A 35 6.99 -15.45 -10.37
C ILE A 35 7.91 -16.38 -9.56
N GLY A 36 8.91 -16.99 -10.21
CA GLY A 36 9.94 -17.83 -9.58
C GLY A 36 10.63 -17.13 -8.41
N LYS A 37 11.09 -15.89 -8.60
CA LYS A 37 11.70 -15.09 -7.53
C LYS A 37 10.77 -14.84 -6.35
N VAL A 38 9.49 -14.56 -6.61
CA VAL A 38 8.49 -14.37 -5.54
C VAL A 38 8.25 -15.66 -4.77
N ILE A 39 8.13 -16.79 -5.47
CA ILE A 39 7.96 -18.12 -4.87
C ILE A 39 9.20 -18.49 -4.03
N GLN A 40 10.40 -18.27 -4.56
CA GLN A 40 11.66 -18.53 -3.87
C GLN A 40 11.79 -17.69 -2.60
N PHE A 41 11.46 -16.39 -2.68
CA PHE A 41 11.44 -15.51 -1.52
C PHE A 41 10.44 -15.98 -0.45
N ALA A 42 9.23 -16.37 -0.85
CA ALA A 42 8.22 -16.91 0.07
C ALA A 42 8.70 -18.20 0.75
N GLY A 43 9.32 -19.11 0.00
CA GLY A 43 9.93 -20.33 0.54
C GLY A 43 11.03 -20.03 1.55
N ALA A 44 11.95 -19.12 1.23
CA ALA A 44 13.01 -18.68 2.14
C ALA A 44 12.45 -18.00 3.40
N ALA A 45 11.43 -17.16 3.26
CA ALA A 45 10.77 -16.51 4.39
C ALA A 45 10.11 -17.53 5.33
N LEU A 46 9.52 -18.60 4.80
CA LEU A 46 8.97 -19.70 5.62
C LEU A 46 10.07 -20.42 6.41
N ILE A 47 11.25 -20.66 5.82
CA ILE A 47 12.40 -21.24 6.53
C ILE A 47 12.84 -20.32 7.68
N VAL A 48 12.93 -19.00 7.43
CA VAL A 48 13.30 -18.02 8.47
C VAL A 48 12.28 -18.03 9.61
N VAL A 49 10.98 -18.05 9.28
CA VAL A 49 9.89 -18.17 10.27
C VAL A 49 10.05 -19.43 11.12
N GLU A 50 10.40 -20.56 10.49
CA GLU A 50 10.65 -21.81 11.20
C GLU A 50 11.84 -21.71 12.16
N ILE A 51 12.96 -21.13 11.70
CA ILE A 51 14.16 -20.93 12.52
C ILE A 51 13.85 -20.03 13.73
N ILE A 52 13.06 -18.97 13.53
CA ILE A 52 12.61 -18.10 14.63
C ILE A 52 11.76 -18.89 15.62
N GLY A 53 10.91 -19.79 15.12
CA GLY A 53 10.05 -20.66 15.92
C GLY A 53 8.77 -19.96 16.42
N VAL A 54 7.74 -20.77 16.64
CA VAL A 54 6.38 -20.32 17.01
C VAL A 54 6.37 -19.52 18.31
N SER A 55 7.21 -19.90 19.28
CA SER A 55 7.26 -19.26 20.59
C SER A 55 7.71 -17.80 20.49
N ASN A 56 8.68 -17.49 19.63
CA ASN A 56 9.16 -16.13 19.42
C ASN A 56 8.18 -15.30 18.60
N ILE A 57 7.50 -15.91 17.62
CA ILE A 57 6.43 -15.27 16.85
C ILE A 57 5.26 -14.88 17.77
N ASN A 58 4.87 -15.77 18.69
CA ASN A 58 3.83 -15.48 19.69
C ASN A 58 4.24 -14.36 20.64
N LYS A 59 5.50 -14.37 21.12
CA LYS A 59 6.03 -13.29 21.96
C LYS A 59 6.01 -11.95 21.21
N ALA A 60 6.48 -11.92 19.97
CA ALA A 60 6.46 -10.73 19.13
C ALA A 60 5.03 -10.24 18.88
N GLY A 61 4.10 -11.13 18.52
CA GLY A 61 2.68 -10.80 18.32
C GLY A 61 2.03 -10.22 19.58
N ASN A 62 2.30 -10.80 20.75
CA ASN A 62 1.78 -10.29 22.03
C ASN A 62 2.39 -8.93 22.40
N GLN A 63 3.69 -8.72 22.16
CA GLN A 63 4.33 -7.42 22.34
C GLN A 63 3.73 -6.36 21.40
N LEU A 64 3.53 -6.70 20.13
CA LEU A 64 2.96 -5.81 19.12
C LEU A 64 1.49 -5.47 19.43
N ALA A 65 0.71 -6.47 19.85
CA ALA A 65 -0.66 -6.27 20.32
C ALA A 65 -0.70 -5.37 21.57
N GLY A 66 0.23 -5.56 22.51
CA GLY A 66 0.41 -4.68 23.67
C GLY A 66 0.70 -3.23 23.25
N MET A 67 1.65 -3.02 22.34
CA MET A 67 1.96 -1.69 21.80
C MET A 67 0.75 -1.04 21.12
N LEU A 68 0.01 -1.78 20.29
CA LEU A 68 -1.17 -1.26 19.57
C LEU A 68 -2.38 -1.02 20.48
N SER A 69 -2.52 -1.80 21.55
CA SER A 69 -3.54 -1.57 22.59
C SER A 69 -3.23 -0.37 23.48
N SER A 70 -2.01 0.18 23.41
CA SER A 70 -1.65 1.38 24.15
C SER A 70 -2.53 2.57 23.71
N PRO A 71 -3.17 3.28 24.66
CA PRO A 71 -3.97 4.49 24.37
C PRO A 71 -3.20 5.57 23.59
N ALA A 72 -1.87 5.52 23.61
CA ALA A 72 -0.99 6.41 22.87
C ALA A 72 -1.04 6.22 21.34
N ILE A 73 -1.38 5.01 20.84
CA ILE A 73 -1.40 4.69 19.39
C ILE A 73 -2.82 4.72 18.80
N THR A 74 -3.86 4.63 19.62
CA THR A 74 -5.27 4.79 19.19
C THR A 74 -5.75 6.25 19.18
N SER A 75 -5.01 7.16 19.82
CA SER A 75 -5.24 8.62 19.84
C SER A 75 -4.44 9.53 18.88
N PRO A 76 -3.39 9.11 18.14
CA PRO A 76 -2.58 9.98 17.30
C PRO A 76 -3.33 10.43 16.04
N GLY A 77 -4.26 9.62 15.50
CA GLY A 77 -5.11 10.02 14.38
C GLY A 77 -6.04 11.21 14.71
N ARG A 78 -6.62 11.22 15.92
CA ARG A 78 -7.46 12.34 16.40
C ARG A 78 -6.65 13.60 16.68
N THR A 79 -5.41 13.46 17.16
CA THR A 79 -4.58 14.62 17.52
C THR A 79 -3.76 15.16 16.35
N ALA A 80 -3.27 14.34 15.42
CA ALA A 80 -2.55 14.78 14.22
C ALA A 80 -3.48 15.42 13.19
N ALA A 81 -4.60 14.76 12.84
CA ALA A 81 -5.61 15.36 11.98
C ALA A 81 -6.22 16.63 12.61
N GLY A 82 -6.47 16.60 13.93
CA GLY A 82 -6.93 17.78 14.67
C GLY A 82 -5.89 18.91 14.78
N ARG A 83 -4.58 18.61 14.68
CA ARG A 83 -3.51 19.63 14.62
C ARG A 83 -3.39 20.21 13.20
N ALA A 84 -3.44 19.37 12.17
CA ALA A 84 -3.43 19.78 10.77
C ALA A 84 -4.65 20.66 10.45
N MET A 85 -5.85 20.26 10.89
CA MET A 85 -7.08 21.05 10.74
C MET A 85 -6.99 22.40 11.48
N ARG A 86 -6.43 22.41 12.70
CA ARG A 86 -6.18 23.65 13.45
C ARG A 86 -5.20 24.59 12.74
N HIS A 87 -4.13 24.04 12.17
CA HIS A 87 -3.16 24.82 11.42
C HIS A 87 -3.78 25.42 10.15
N TRP A 88 -4.60 24.64 9.44
CA TRP A 88 -5.37 25.11 8.29
C TRP A 88 -6.39 26.21 8.63
N GLN A 89 -7.12 26.08 9.75
CA GLN A 89 -8.07 27.10 10.20
C GLN A 89 -7.39 28.41 10.61
N LEU A 90 -6.19 28.34 11.19
CA LEU A 90 -5.37 29.51 11.52
C LEU A 90 -4.85 30.23 10.26
N LEU A 91 -4.45 29.47 9.23
CA LEU A 91 -4.04 30.04 7.93
C LEU A 91 -5.18 30.77 7.21
N LEU A 92 -6.43 30.35 7.43
CA LEU A 92 -7.64 30.98 6.88
C LEU A 92 -8.14 32.20 7.68
N GLY A 93 -7.39 32.67 8.69
CA GLY A 93 -7.72 33.89 9.44
C GLY A 93 -8.95 33.80 10.35
N ARG A 94 -9.48 32.59 10.61
CA ARG A 94 -10.58 32.43 11.58
C ARG A 94 -10.04 32.57 13.00
N ALA A 95 -10.79 33.29 13.85
CA ALA A 95 -10.49 33.42 15.26
C ALA A 95 -10.33 32.04 15.91
N ARG A 96 -9.39 31.91 16.87
CA ARG A 96 -9.16 30.65 17.60
C ARG A 96 -10.48 30.21 18.24
N PRO A 97 -11.03 29.03 17.88
CA PRO A 97 -12.26 28.55 18.49
C PRO A 97 -12.07 28.37 19.99
N THR A 98 -13.06 28.80 20.77
CA THR A 98 -13.01 28.74 22.23
C THR A 98 -13.11 27.29 22.72
N PRO A 99 -12.56 26.95 23.90
CA PRO A 99 -12.62 25.58 24.43
C PRO A 99 -14.04 25.01 24.59
N ALA A 100 -15.05 25.88 24.68
CA ALA A 100 -16.46 25.51 24.73
C ALA A 100 -17.00 25.07 23.35
N GLU A 101 -16.71 25.83 22.29
CA GLU A 101 -17.11 25.49 20.90
C GLU A 101 -16.51 24.16 20.42
N LEU A 102 -15.32 23.79 20.90
CA LEU A 102 -14.66 22.53 20.56
C LEU A 102 -15.35 21.28 21.14
N ARG A 103 -16.24 21.43 22.13
CA ARG A 103 -16.97 20.29 22.75
C ARG A 103 -18.28 19.97 22.05
N GLU A 104 -18.85 20.90 21.30
CA GLU A 104 -20.23 20.81 20.80
C GLU A 104 -20.36 20.61 19.30
N VAL A 105 -19.28 20.46 18.54
CA VAL A 105 -19.40 20.24 17.08
C VAL A 105 -19.37 18.75 16.77
N PRO A 106 -20.53 18.07 16.60
CA PRO A 106 -20.55 16.76 15.97
C PRO A 106 -20.01 16.94 14.54
N ALA A 107 -18.92 16.24 14.22
CA ALA A 107 -18.21 16.33 12.94
C ALA A 107 -19.09 16.04 11.69
N ARG A 108 -20.35 15.66 11.89
CA ARG A 108 -21.30 15.27 10.86
C ARG A 108 -22.11 16.44 10.28
N GLU A 109 -22.26 17.57 10.98
CA GLU A 109 -23.19 18.63 10.55
C GLU A 109 -22.55 19.76 9.73
N VAL A 110 -21.23 19.95 9.82
CA VAL A 110 -20.54 21.05 9.13
C VAL A 110 -20.52 20.86 7.60
N PHE A 111 -20.49 19.62 7.12
CA PHE A 111 -20.37 19.29 5.69
C PHE A 111 -21.70 19.24 4.92
N THR A 112 -22.84 19.32 5.60
CA THR A 112 -24.17 19.24 4.97
C THR A 112 -24.88 20.58 4.89
N SER A 113 -24.26 21.68 5.33
CA SER A 113 -24.94 22.99 5.28
C SER A 113 -25.04 23.52 3.84
N PRO A 114 -26.24 23.86 3.35
CA PRO A 114 -26.44 24.29 1.96
C PRO A 114 -25.70 25.59 1.61
N ARG A 115 -25.34 26.40 2.61
CA ARG A 115 -24.50 27.60 2.42
C ARG A 115 -23.09 27.24 1.96
N TYR A 116 -22.50 26.18 2.50
CA TYR A 116 -21.15 25.75 2.13
C TYR A 116 -21.10 25.23 0.69
N VAL A 117 -22.17 24.56 0.23
CA VAL A 117 -22.31 24.10 -1.15
C VAL A 117 -22.43 25.27 -2.13
N LEU A 118 -23.18 26.31 -1.76
CA LEU A 118 -23.36 27.51 -2.58
C LEU A 118 -22.07 28.34 -2.69
N GLU A 119 -21.34 28.53 -1.59
CA GLU A 119 -20.05 29.22 -1.59
C GLU A 119 -19.02 28.50 -2.47
N LEU A 120 -19.01 27.16 -2.42
CA LEU A 120 -18.17 26.34 -3.29
C LEU A 120 -18.55 26.54 -4.77
N ALA A 121 -19.85 26.50 -5.09
CA ALA A 121 -20.34 26.65 -6.46
C ALA A 121 -20.00 28.03 -7.06
N LEU A 122 -20.12 29.11 -6.28
CA LEU A 122 -19.77 30.47 -6.73
C LEU A 122 -18.26 30.62 -6.99
N LEU A 123 -17.42 30.00 -6.16
CA LEU A 123 -15.97 29.93 -6.38
C LEU A 123 -15.62 29.20 -7.68
N PHE A 124 -16.32 28.12 -8.01
CA PHE A 124 -16.14 27.39 -9.27
C PHE A 124 -16.54 28.24 -10.50
N ILE A 125 -17.64 28.97 -10.42
CA ILE A 125 -18.13 29.82 -11.53
C ILE A 125 -17.19 31.01 -11.78
N ALA A 126 -16.70 31.65 -10.70
CA ALA A 126 -15.73 32.74 -10.82
C ALA A 126 -14.38 32.26 -11.39
N GLY A 127 -13.92 31.06 -10.99
CA GLY A 127 -12.72 30.43 -11.54
C GLY A 127 -12.83 30.13 -13.04
N TYR A 128 -14.01 29.70 -13.50
CA TYR A 128 -14.27 29.42 -14.92
C TYR A 128 -14.21 30.67 -15.81
N TRP A 129 -14.77 31.79 -15.34
CA TRP A 129 -14.78 33.06 -16.10
C TRP A 129 -13.39 33.72 -16.23
N VAL A 130 -12.56 33.58 -15.20
CA VAL A 130 -11.17 34.06 -15.24
C VAL A 130 -10.32 33.20 -16.18
N TRP A 131 -10.55 31.88 -16.19
CA TRP A 131 -9.86 30.91 -17.06
C TRP A 131 -10.04 31.18 -18.56
N THR A 132 -11.26 31.50 -18.99
CA THR A 132 -11.55 31.78 -20.42
C THR A 132 -10.86 33.04 -20.94
N SER A 133 -10.58 33.99 -20.06
CA SER A 133 -10.10 35.34 -20.43
C SER A 133 -8.58 35.45 -20.58
N LEU A 134 -7.81 34.43 -20.16
CA LEU A 134 -6.33 34.47 -20.10
C LEU A 134 -5.63 33.65 -21.22
N SER A 135 -6.35 33.04 -22.15
CA SER A 135 -5.91 31.89 -22.97
C SER A 135 -4.85 32.09 -24.07
N LEU A 136 -4.27 33.28 -24.30
CA LEU A 136 -3.38 33.52 -25.47
C LEU A 136 -1.87 33.67 -25.20
N LEU A 137 -1.44 34.11 -24.00
CA LEU A 137 -0.02 34.13 -23.58
C LEU A 137 0.27 33.12 -22.45
N ALA A 138 -0.78 32.42 -22.02
CA ALA A 138 -0.83 31.74 -20.74
C ALA A 138 -0.68 30.22 -20.81
N THR A 139 -0.55 29.56 -21.97
CA THR A 139 -0.58 28.09 -22.06
C THR A 139 0.52 27.38 -21.25
N LYS A 140 1.73 27.93 -21.13
CA LYS A 140 2.80 27.35 -20.30
C LYS A 140 2.63 27.66 -18.81
N VAL A 141 2.22 28.87 -18.45
CA VAL A 141 1.95 29.26 -17.05
C VAL A 141 0.68 28.57 -16.53
N LEU A 142 -0.34 28.41 -17.36
CA LEU A 142 -1.56 27.62 -17.10
C LEU A 142 -1.25 26.14 -16.99
N ALA A 143 -0.33 25.58 -17.79
CA ALA A 143 0.09 24.19 -17.62
C ALA A 143 0.76 23.99 -16.25
N VAL A 144 1.68 24.88 -15.85
CA VAL A 144 2.32 24.83 -14.53
C VAL A 144 1.32 25.06 -13.40
N ALA A 145 0.42 26.03 -13.53
CA ALA A 145 -0.62 26.31 -12.53
C ALA A 145 -1.65 25.18 -12.44
N ALA A 146 -2.06 24.58 -13.56
CA ALA A 146 -2.96 23.43 -13.58
C ALA A 146 -2.30 22.21 -12.93
N VAL A 147 -1.03 21.94 -13.23
CA VAL A 147 -0.27 20.88 -12.54
C VAL A 147 -0.15 21.17 -11.05
N ALA A 148 0.13 22.42 -10.66
CA ALA A 148 0.24 22.81 -9.26
C ALA A 148 -1.10 22.70 -8.51
N ILE A 149 -2.22 23.07 -9.15
CA ILE A 149 -3.57 22.92 -8.60
C ILE A 149 -3.92 21.44 -8.48
N VAL A 150 -3.71 20.65 -9.54
CA VAL A 150 -3.92 19.20 -9.50
C VAL A 150 -3.09 18.58 -8.39
N TRP A 151 -1.82 18.95 -8.24
CA TRP A 151 -1.00 18.47 -7.11
C TRP A 151 -1.51 18.97 -5.75
N ALA A 152 -1.94 20.23 -5.63
CA ALA A 152 -2.48 20.76 -4.37
C ALA A 152 -3.74 20.01 -3.92
N PHE A 153 -4.54 19.52 -4.85
CA PHE A 153 -5.71 18.69 -4.56
C PHE A 153 -5.36 17.20 -4.42
N VAL A 154 -4.48 16.65 -5.25
CA VAL A 154 -4.14 15.21 -5.26
C VAL A 154 -3.18 14.85 -4.12
N ALA A 155 -2.28 15.73 -3.70
CA ALA A 155 -1.34 15.50 -2.59
C ALA A 155 -2.02 15.15 -1.26
N PRO A 156 -3.03 15.89 -0.78
CA PRO A 156 -3.71 15.52 0.45
C PRO A 156 -4.39 14.16 0.33
N PHE A 157 -4.99 13.80 -0.82
CA PHE A 157 -5.57 12.47 -1.02
C PHE A 157 -4.50 11.37 -1.05
N LEU A 158 -3.41 11.56 -1.79
CA LEU A 158 -2.28 10.63 -1.81
C LEU A 158 -1.67 10.46 -0.42
N SER A 159 -1.49 11.54 0.34
CA SER A 159 -0.95 11.46 1.70
C SER A 159 -1.91 10.77 2.65
N LEU A 160 -3.23 10.99 2.54
CA LEU A 160 -4.23 10.23 3.29
C LEU A 160 -4.21 8.74 2.93
N ILE A 161 -4.07 8.40 1.65
CA ILE A 161 -3.93 7.01 1.19
C ILE A 161 -2.66 6.39 1.81
N VAL A 162 -1.52 7.07 1.74
CA VAL A 162 -0.26 6.60 2.33
C VAL A 162 -0.40 6.44 3.86
N ILE A 163 -0.98 7.41 4.56
CA ILE A 163 -1.23 7.33 6.01
C ILE A 163 -2.16 6.15 6.32
N PHE A 164 -3.21 5.95 5.53
CA PHE A 164 -4.13 4.83 5.70
C PHE A 164 -3.43 3.49 5.51
N PHE A 165 -2.62 3.33 4.45
CA PHE A 165 -1.82 2.12 4.23
C PHE A 165 -0.82 1.89 5.35
N LEU A 166 -0.08 2.92 5.78
CA LEU A 166 0.87 2.83 6.89
C LEU A 166 0.17 2.48 8.21
N ALA A 167 -1.03 3.01 8.46
CA ALA A 167 -1.83 2.67 9.63
C ALA A 167 -2.44 1.25 9.54
N ALA A 168 -2.74 0.77 8.33
CA ALA A 168 -3.26 -0.56 8.10
C ALA A 168 -2.18 -1.66 8.17
N LEU A 169 -0.92 -1.33 7.84
CA LEU A 169 0.22 -2.26 7.91
C LEU A 169 0.35 -2.99 9.25
N PRO A 170 0.35 -2.35 10.43
CA PRO A 170 0.44 -3.06 11.71
C PRO A 170 -0.78 -3.94 11.98
N LEU A 171 -1.97 -3.54 11.52
CA LEU A 171 -3.18 -4.35 11.65
C LEU A 171 -3.09 -5.61 10.78
N LEU A 172 -2.62 -5.45 9.54
CA LEU A 172 -2.36 -6.56 8.63
C LEU A 172 -1.27 -7.48 9.18
N ALA A 173 -0.18 -6.92 9.72
CA ALA A 173 0.89 -7.67 10.36
C ALA A 173 0.36 -8.49 11.55
N LEU A 174 -0.49 -7.91 12.40
CA LEU A 174 -1.15 -8.65 13.48
C LEU A 174 -2.03 -9.79 12.95
N LEU A 175 -2.84 -9.53 11.93
CA LEU A 175 -3.71 -10.54 11.32
C LEU A 175 -2.89 -11.70 10.77
N LEU A 176 -1.80 -11.39 10.06
CA LEU A 176 -0.86 -12.37 9.51
C LEU A 176 -0.17 -13.15 10.63
N LEU A 177 0.44 -12.46 11.61
CA LEU A 177 1.12 -13.10 12.74
C LEU A 177 0.19 -14.02 13.54
N LYS A 178 -1.05 -13.60 13.80
CA LYS A 178 -2.05 -14.41 14.51
C LYS A 178 -2.45 -15.65 13.71
N THR A 179 -2.66 -15.49 12.41
CA THR A 179 -2.97 -16.61 11.50
C THR A 179 -1.80 -17.59 11.45
N LEU A 180 -0.59 -17.08 11.32
CA LEU A 180 0.65 -17.87 11.27
C LEU A 180 0.88 -18.63 12.58
N ALA A 181 0.73 -17.95 13.72
CA ALA A 181 0.80 -18.55 15.04
C ALA A 181 -0.21 -19.69 15.22
N TRP A 182 -1.45 -19.47 14.80
CA TRP A 182 -2.49 -20.50 14.85
C TRP A 182 -2.15 -21.69 13.96
N MET A 183 -1.68 -21.46 12.72
CA MET A 183 -1.26 -22.52 11.81
C MET A 183 -0.11 -23.33 12.40
N MET A 184 0.93 -22.69 12.92
CA MET A 184 2.09 -23.40 13.47
C MET A 184 1.82 -24.10 14.81
N SER A 185 0.72 -23.78 15.50
CA SER A 185 0.32 -24.51 16.71
C SER A 185 -0.11 -25.96 16.46
N ARG A 186 -0.31 -26.35 15.19
CA ARG A 186 -0.72 -27.71 14.81
C ARG A 186 0.52 -28.56 14.47
N PRO A 187 0.79 -29.67 15.18
CA PRO A 187 1.98 -30.51 14.95
C PRO A 187 2.10 -31.04 13.51
N ARG A 188 0.97 -31.33 12.85
CA ARG A 188 0.94 -31.80 11.45
C ARG A 188 1.29 -30.70 10.45
N LEU A 189 1.00 -29.44 10.78
CA LEU A 189 1.31 -28.32 9.90
C LEU A 189 2.80 -27.99 9.93
N ASP A 190 3.51 -28.23 11.04
CA ASP A 190 4.96 -28.00 11.12
C ASP A 190 5.71 -28.76 10.02
N TRP A 191 5.54 -30.07 9.94
CA TRP A 191 6.16 -30.88 8.88
C TRP A 191 5.72 -30.43 7.48
N ALA A 192 4.41 -30.19 7.28
CA ALA A 192 3.89 -29.75 5.99
C ALA A 192 4.48 -28.40 5.55
N THR A 193 4.68 -27.45 6.48
CA THR A 193 5.27 -26.14 6.17
C THR A 193 6.73 -26.26 5.75
N LYS A 194 7.50 -27.20 6.31
CA LYS A 194 8.90 -27.45 5.92
C LYS A 194 9.01 -28.01 4.52
N VAL A 195 8.20 -29.03 4.24
CA VAL A 195 8.12 -29.64 2.90
C VAL A 195 7.67 -28.58 1.90
N LEU A 196 6.64 -27.80 2.23
CA LEU A 196 6.16 -26.73 1.36
C LEU A 196 7.23 -25.65 1.15
N ALA A 197 7.93 -25.21 2.18
CA ALA A 197 8.99 -24.21 2.06
C ALA A 197 10.11 -24.70 1.14
N LEU A 198 10.55 -25.95 1.30
CA LEU A 198 11.54 -26.57 0.43
C LEU A 198 11.04 -26.64 -1.02
N LEU A 199 9.80 -27.09 -1.23
CA LEU A 199 9.20 -27.16 -2.57
C LEU A 199 9.11 -25.77 -3.23
N LEU A 200 8.71 -24.73 -2.48
CA LEU A 200 8.65 -23.37 -2.98
C LEU A 200 10.04 -22.86 -3.39
N VAL A 201 11.08 -23.11 -2.59
CA VAL A 201 12.45 -22.73 -2.95
C VAL A 201 12.89 -23.44 -4.24
N VAL A 202 12.66 -24.75 -4.35
CA VAL A 202 13.06 -25.55 -5.54
C VAL A 202 12.30 -25.11 -6.78
N VAL A 203 10.97 -24.94 -6.69
CA VAL A 203 10.14 -24.50 -7.82
C VAL A 203 10.46 -23.06 -8.21
N GLY A 204 10.66 -22.19 -7.24
CA GLY A 204 11.05 -20.80 -7.48
C GLY A 204 12.40 -20.71 -8.20
N PHE A 205 13.38 -21.48 -7.73
CA PHE A 205 14.70 -21.59 -8.35
C PHE A 205 14.64 -22.17 -9.77
N HIS A 206 13.79 -23.18 -10.00
CA HIS A 206 13.58 -23.76 -11.33
C HIS A 206 13.11 -22.71 -12.35
N PHE A 207 12.14 -21.87 -11.98
CA PHE A 207 11.67 -20.81 -12.86
C PHE A 207 12.66 -19.66 -13.02
N ASP A 208 13.42 -19.33 -11.96
CA ASP A 208 14.47 -18.32 -12.03
C ASP A 208 15.58 -18.75 -13.01
N LEU A 209 16.01 -20.01 -12.94
CA LEU A 209 16.98 -20.58 -13.88
C LEU A 209 16.49 -20.49 -15.32
N LEU A 210 15.25 -20.88 -15.62
CA LEU A 210 14.72 -20.78 -16.99
C LEU A 210 14.69 -19.35 -17.55
N ALA A 211 14.71 -18.33 -16.68
CA ALA A 211 14.68 -16.93 -17.08
C ALA A 211 16.05 -16.23 -17.06
N SER A 212 17.10 -16.89 -16.55
CA SER A 212 18.49 -16.39 -16.56
C SER A 212 19.22 -16.80 -17.83
#